data_AF-A0A850Z4R0-F1
#
_entry.id   AF-A0A850Z4R0-F1
#
_cell.length_a   1.000
_cell.length_b   1.000
_cell.length_c   1.000
_cell.angle_alpha   90.00
_cell.angle_beta   90.00
_cell.angle_gamma   90.00
#
_symmetry.space_group_name_H-M   'P 1'
#
loop_
_entity.id
_entity.type
_entity.pdbx_description
1 polymer ?
#
loop_
_entity_poly.entity_id
_entity_poly.type
_entity_poly.pdbx_seq_one_letter_code
_entity_poly.pdbx_strand_id
1 'polypeptide(L)'
;RFTAEFDFRTYDAEGVILYAESLDNSAWILLALRDGKIEIQFKNEFGTKVTSGGKAINDGLWHIISVEELEHSISVKIAKEAVMSINSPGTLFKQSQGFLETKVYIAGLPRRVGSALVKQINPRLDGCIRAWNLMNQGHSGVNEVIQEKQSKHCLVAVERGSFYPGTGMAAFQINYNNLDSAEDWLINVTLTIRPSTDTGVMFALVSNETVPLALSIMDSNSSDSQVI
;
A
#
# COMPACT_ATOMS: atom_id res chain seq x y z
N ARG A 1 16.91 10.86 -17.22
CA ARG A 1 16.49 9.45 -17.08
C ARG A 1 15.64 9.35 -15.82
N PHE A 2 14.78 8.35 -15.72
CA PHE A 2 13.94 8.12 -14.56
C PHE A 2 14.78 7.77 -13.33
N THR A 3 14.54 8.48 -12.23
CA THR A 3 15.19 8.22 -10.94
C THR A 3 14.19 8.46 -9.81
N ALA A 4 14.13 7.55 -8.86
CA ALA A 4 13.33 7.69 -7.65
C ALA A 4 14.12 7.10 -6.47
N GLU A 5 14.29 7.90 -5.42
CA GLU A 5 14.89 7.47 -4.15
C GLU A 5 14.02 7.93 -2.99
N PHE A 6 13.79 7.04 -2.02
CA PHE A 6 13.01 7.34 -0.83
C PHE A 6 13.22 6.31 0.27
N ASP A 7 12.90 6.71 1.49
CA ASP A 7 12.76 5.80 2.63
C ASP A 7 11.35 5.22 2.63
N PHE A 8 11.24 3.91 2.81
CA PHE A 8 9.97 3.20 2.83
C PHE A 8 9.87 2.22 4.00
N ARG A 9 8.70 2.13 4.61
CA ARG A 9 8.37 1.06 5.56
C ARG A 9 6.92 0.60 5.39
N THR A 10 6.67 -0.67 5.62
CA THR A 10 5.34 -1.28 5.61
C THR A 10 5.36 -2.63 6.33
N TYR A 11 4.18 -3.14 6.65
CA TYR A 11 3.96 -4.53 7.04
C TYR A 11 3.24 -5.35 5.95
N ASP A 12 2.75 -4.70 4.90
CA ASP A 12 2.04 -5.32 3.79
C ASP A 12 2.98 -6.13 2.92
N ALA A 13 2.53 -7.33 2.53
CA ALA A 13 3.30 -8.21 1.66
C ALA A 13 3.13 -7.87 0.17
N GLU A 14 2.05 -7.17 -0.20
CA GLU A 14 1.74 -6.80 -1.57
C GLU A 14 1.13 -5.38 -1.61
N GLY A 15 1.49 -4.61 -2.62
CA GLY A 15 0.95 -3.26 -2.81
C GLY A 15 1.78 -2.44 -3.78
N VAL A 16 1.18 -1.43 -4.42
CA VAL A 16 1.88 -0.54 -5.35
C VAL A 16 2.52 0.60 -4.58
N ILE A 17 3.83 0.82 -4.76
CA ILE A 17 4.55 1.93 -4.13
C ILE A 17 4.52 3.15 -5.03
N LEU A 18 4.92 2.97 -6.29
CA LEU A 18 4.97 4.03 -7.30
C LEU A 18 4.63 3.47 -8.68
N TYR A 19 3.88 4.25 -9.46
CA TYR A 19 3.67 4.03 -10.88
C TYR A 19 3.97 5.33 -11.64
N ALA A 20 4.75 5.25 -12.72
CA ALA A 20 5.03 6.38 -13.58
C ALA A 20 4.73 6.01 -15.04
N GLU A 21 4.15 6.95 -15.79
CA GLU A 21 3.80 6.77 -17.21
C GLU A 21 4.14 7.99 -18.05
N SER A 22 4.41 7.76 -19.34
CA SER A 22 4.55 8.83 -20.33
C SER A 22 3.20 9.54 -20.56
N LEU A 23 3.23 10.79 -21.04
CA LEU A 23 2.00 11.55 -21.28
C LEU A 23 1.03 10.90 -22.26
N ASP A 24 1.58 10.22 -23.27
CA ASP A 24 0.86 9.45 -24.30
C ASP A 24 0.50 8.02 -23.86
N ASN A 25 0.85 7.65 -22.62
CA ASN A 25 0.64 6.33 -22.00
C ASN A 25 1.29 5.16 -22.78
N SER A 26 2.27 5.44 -23.66
CA SER A 26 2.96 4.42 -24.45
C SER A 26 3.98 3.62 -23.63
N ALA A 27 4.57 4.25 -22.62
CA ALA A 27 5.56 3.66 -21.73
C ALA A 27 5.21 3.88 -20.25
N TRP A 28 5.57 2.93 -19.40
CA TRP A 28 5.31 3.00 -17.96
C TRP A 28 6.27 2.14 -17.16
N ILE A 29 6.43 2.46 -15.88
CA ILE A 29 7.14 1.66 -14.88
C ILE A 29 6.31 1.61 -13.59
N LEU A 30 6.26 0.41 -13.01
CA LEU A 30 5.63 0.09 -11.74
C LEU A 30 6.72 -0.38 -10.78
N LEU A 31 6.72 0.20 -9.59
CA LEU A 31 7.45 -0.26 -8.41
C LEU A 31 6.43 -0.71 -7.37
N ALA A 32 6.50 -1.98 -6.97
CA ALA A 32 5.56 -2.58 -6.05
C ALA A 32 6.23 -3.57 -5.10
N LEU A 33 5.47 -4.03 -4.11
CA LEU A 33 5.80 -5.20 -3.32
C LEU A 33 5.01 -6.42 -3.81
N ARG A 34 5.67 -7.58 -3.80
CA ARG A 34 5.02 -8.88 -3.88
C ARG A 34 5.75 -9.87 -2.99
N ASP A 35 5.01 -10.59 -2.15
CA ASP A 35 5.55 -11.49 -1.14
C ASP A 35 6.63 -10.80 -0.27
N GLY A 36 6.42 -9.51 0.02
CA GLY A 36 7.32 -8.66 0.80
C GLY A 36 8.58 -8.17 0.05
N LYS A 37 8.82 -8.61 -1.19
CA LYS A 37 9.99 -8.27 -2.00
C LYS A 37 9.64 -7.20 -3.04
N ILE A 38 10.65 -6.47 -3.50
CA ILE A 38 10.45 -5.48 -4.57
C ILE A 38 10.14 -6.18 -5.89
N GLU A 39 9.12 -5.69 -6.60
CA GLU A 39 8.77 -6.05 -7.97
C GLU A 39 8.81 -4.80 -8.85
N ILE A 40 9.52 -4.89 -9.97
CA ILE A 40 9.45 -3.93 -11.06
C ILE A 40 8.67 -4.56 -12.21
N GLN A 41 7.67 -3.84 -12.71
CA GLN A 41 7.09 -4.10 -14.02
C GLN A 41 7.29 -2.87 -14.88
N PHE A 42 7.62 -3.02 -16.16
CA PHE A 42 7.68 -1.86 -17.05
C PHE A 42 7.27 -2.22 -18.48
N LYS A 43 6.92 -1.18 -19.23
CA LYS A 43 6.68 -1.20 -20.67
C LYS A 43 7.47 -0.07 -21.31
N ASN A 44 8.14 -0.36 -22.41
CA ASN A 44 8.73 0.62 -23.31
C ASN A 44 8.45 0.22 -24.78
N GLU A 45 9.09 0.90 -25.73
CA GLU A 45 8.91 0.63 -27.17
C GLU A 45 9.40 -0.76 -27.62
N PHE A 46 10.24 -1.43 -26.82
CA PHE A 46 10.79 -2.76 -27.12
C PHE A 46 10.02 -3.91 -26.47
N GLY A 47 9.12 -3.63 -25.52
CA GLY A 47 8.26 -4.63 -24.92
C GLY A 47 7.94 -4.37 -23.46
N THR A 48 7.57 -5.46 -22.77
CA THR A 48 7.23 -5.44 -21.34
C THR A 48 8.05 -6.46 -20.58
N LYS A 49 8.36 -6.17 -19.31
CA LYS A 49 9.11 -7.09 -18.45
C LYS A 49 8.68 -6.95 -17.00
N VAL A 50 8.76 -8.07 -16.28
CA VAL A 50 8.54 -8.15 -14.83
C VAL A 50 9.78 -8.77 -14.20
N THR A 51 10.22 -8.23 -13.07
CA THR A 51 11.30 -8.81 -12.28
C THR A 51 11.07 -8.50 -10.81
N SER A 52 11.16 -9.52 -9.98
CA SER A 52 11.07 -9.40 -8.52
C SER A 52 12.38 -9.86 -7.90
N GLY A 53 12.83 -9.21 -6.85
CA GLY A 53 14.16 -9.48 -6.29
C GLY A 53 14.42 -8.81 -4.95
N GLY A 54 15.61 -9.10 -4.41
CA GLY A 54 16.01 -8.66 -3.08
C GLY A 54 15.39 -9.47 -1.93
N LYS A 55 15.68 -9.01 -0.71
CA LYS A 55 15.10 -9.54 0.53
C LYS A 55 13.70 -8.97 0.75
N ALA A 56 12.92 -9.65 1.61
CA ALA A 56 11.66 -9.08 2.07
C ALA A 56 11.94 -7.84 2.94
N ILE A 57 11.15 -6.78 2.75
CA ILE A 57 11.29 -5.47 3.42
C ILE A 57 10.01 -5.02 4.13
N ASN A 58 9.03 -5.91 4.28
CA ASN A 58 7.77 -5.67 4.97
C ASN A 58 7.87 -6.00 6.49
N ASP A 59 8.97 -5.59 7.11
CA ASP A 59 9.31 -5.83 8.51
C ASP A 59 8.96 -4.64 9.43
N GLY A 60 8.34 -3.58 8.88
CA GLY A 60 8.02 -2.35 9.59
C GLY A 60 9.21 -1.41 9.82
N LEU A 61 10.41 -1.78 9.39
CA LEU A 61 11.61 -0.96 9.47
C LEU A 61 11.73 -0.06 8.22
N TRP A 62 12.48 1.03 8.36
CA TRP A 62 12.78 1.90 7.24
C TRP A 62 13.86 1.29 6.35
N HIS A 63 13.55 1.17 5.05
CA HIS A 63 14.49 0.76 4.01
C HIS A 63 14.64 1.88 3.00
N ILE A 64 15.88 2.22 2.64
CA ILE A 64 16.17 3.16 1.55
C ILE A 64 16.02 2.40 0.24
N ILE A 65 15.08 2.81 -0.60
CA ILE A 65 14.85 2.22 -1.93
C ILE A 65 15.29 3.24 -2.98
N SER A 66 16.05 2.77 -3.97
CA SER A 66 16.45 3.58 -5.12
C SER A 66 16.19 2.80 -6.42
N VAL A 67 15.52 3.45 -7.37
CA VAL A 67 15.28 2.96 -8.72
C VAL A 67 15.88 3.95 -9.70
N GLU A 68 16.79 3.46 -10.53
CA GLU A 68 17.55 4.28 -11.46
C GLU A 68 17.53 3.66 -12.85
N GLU A 69 17.03 4.41 -13.83
CA GLU A 69 17.17 4.08 -15.24
C GLU A 69 18.60 4.42 -15.70
N LEU A 70 19.34 3.37 -16.06
CA LEU A 70 20.64 3.44 -16.73
C LEU A 70 20.45 3.30 -18.25
N GLU A 71 21.55 3.31 -19.00
CA GLU A 71 21.50 3.32 -20.47
C GLU A 71 20.85 2.08 -21.10
N HIS A 72 21.06 0.91 -20.48
CA HIS A 72 20.58 -0.38 -20.98
C HIS A 72 19.93 -1.24 -19.89
N SER A 73 19.69 -0.66 -18.71
CA SER A 73 19.17 -1.41 -17.57
C SER A 73 18.49 -0.51 -16.56
N ILE A 74 17.57 -1.08 -15.80
CA ILE A 74 17.01 -0.45 -14.59
C ILE A 74 17.72 -1.08 -13.39
N SER A 75 18.38 -0.24 -12.59
CA SER A 75 19.02 -0.66 -11.35
C SER A 75 18.07 -0.41 -10.19
N VAL A 76 17.88 -1.42 -9.34
CA VAL A 76 17.15 -1.29 -8.08
C VAL A 76 18.10 -1.58 -6.94
N LYS A 77 18.15 -0.68 -5.97
CA LYS A 77 19.00 -0.77 -4.79
C LYS A 77 18.17 -0.71 -3.51
N ILE A 78 18.56 -1.49 -2.52
CA ILE A 78 18.04 -1.43 -1.15
C ILE A 78 19.22 -1.11 -0.24
N ALA A 79 19.13 -0.07 0.58
CA ALA A 79 20.23 0.39 1.43
C ALA A 79 21.56 0.60 0.65
N LYS A 80 21.46 1.12 -0.58
CA LYS A 80 22.57 1.34 -1.54
C LYS A 80 23.19 0.07 -2.14
N GLU A 81 22.74 -1.12 -1.74
CA GLU A 81 23.16 -2.39 -2.35
C GLU A 81 22.28 -2.72 -3.55
N ALA A 82 22.88 -3.02 -4.70
CA ALA A 82 22.15 -3.40 -5.90
C ALA A 82 21.51 -4.79 -5.72
N VAL A 83 20.18 -4.84 -5.74
CA VAL A 83 19.40 -6.09 -5.59
C VAL A 83 18.83 -6.58 -6.90
N MET A 84 18.69 -5.70 -7.90
CA MET A 84 18.29 -6.05 -9.26
C MET A 84 18.99 -5.18 -10.30
N SER A 85 19.31 -5.80 -11.43
CA SER A 85 19.70 -5.13 -12.67
C SER A 85 18.88 -5.72 -13.81
N ILE A 86 17.93 -4.95 -14.31
CA ILE A 86 16.92 -5.42 -15.25
C ILE A 86 17.28 -4.87 -16.62
N ASN A 87 17.70 -5.73 -17.55
CA ASN A 87 17.95 -5.31 -18.93
C ASN A 87 16.69 -4.60 -19.50
N SER A 88 16.90 -3.39 -20.00
CA SER A 88 15.91 -2.51 -20.61
C SER A 88 16.54 -1.92 -21.86
N PRO A 89 16.25 -2.47 -23.06
CA PRO A 89 16.68 -1.87 -24.31
C PRO A 89 16.06 -0.48 -24.44
N GLY A 90 16.90 0.53 -24.73
CA GLY A 90 16.48 1.92 -24.86
C GLY A 90 15.98 2.56 -23.56
N THR A 91 15.45 3.77 -23.68
CA THR A 91 14.94 4.56 -22.55
C THR A 91 13.50 4.18 -22.21
N LEU A 92 13.16 4.19 -20.93
CA LEU A 92 11.79 4.09 -20.41
C LEU A 92 10.92 5.24 -20.89
N PHE A 93 11.44 6.47 -20.86
CA PHE A 93 10.67 7.66 -21.18
C PHE A 93 11.46 8.56 -22.12
N LYS A 94 10.79 9.07 -23.15
CA LYS A 94 11.37 10.02 -24.10
C LYS A 94 11.52 11.38 -23.41
N GLN A 95 12.65 12.04 -23.65
CA GLN A 95 12.85 13.42 -23.22
C GLN A 95 12.28 14.36 -24.28
N SER A 96 11.53 15.37 -23.84
CA SER A 96 11.07 16.48 -24.66
C SER A 96 11.76 17.75 -24.17
N GLN A 97 12.47 18.45 -25.06
CA GLN A 97 13.17 19.70 -24.74
C GLN A 97 14.13 19.61 -23.53
N GLY A 98 14.74 18.44 -23.31
CA GLY A 98 15.65 18.20 -22.18
C GLY A 98 14.97 17.85 -20.86
N PHE A 99 13.63 17.81 -20.81
CA PHE A 99 12.85 17.42 -19.63
C PHE A 99 12.15 16.08 -19.84
N LEU A 100 11.95 15.37 -18.73
CA LEU A 100 11.12 14.17 -18.68
C LEU A 100 9.69 14.57 -18.31
N GLU A 101 8.77 14.46 -19.27
CA GLU A 101 7.36 14.67 -19.05
C GLU A 101 6.68 13.34 -18.72
N THR A 102 6.46 13.09 -17.42
CA THR A 102 5.87 11.85 -16.91
C THR A 102 4.84 12.12 -15.84
N LYS A 103 3.74 11.37 -15.82
CA LYS A 103 2.78 11.37 -14.72
C LYS A 103 3.24 10.36 -13.68
N VAL A 104 3.21 10.73 -12.41
CA VAL A 104 3.61 9.85 -11.31
C VAL A 104 2.46 9.71 -10.31
N TYR A 105 2.22 8.47 -9.90
CA TYR A 105 1.18 8.04 -8.99
C TYR A 105 1.86 7.32 -7.83
N ILE A 106 1.52 7.70 -6.60
CA ILE A 106 2.10 7.15 -5.38
C ILE A 106 1.03 6.34 -4.67
N ALA A 107 1.38 5.15 -4.18
CA ALA A 107 0.48 4.27 -3.44
C ALA A 107 -0.84 3.96 -4.17
N GLY A 108 -0.79 3.78 -5.50
CA GLY A 108 -1.97 3.51 -6.31
C GLY A 108 -1.70 3.48 -7.81
N LEU A 109 -2.77 3.24 -8.58
CA LEU A 109 -2.74 3.16 -10.04
C LEU A 109 -3.79 4.09 -10.67
N PRO A 110 -3.56 4.60 -11.89
CA PRO A 110 -4.60 5.24 -12.66
C PRO A 110 -5.72 4.24 -12.96
N ARG A 111 -6.98 4.72 -13.03
CA ARG A 111 -8.18 3.85 -13.17
C ARG A 111 -8.12 2.87 -14.36
N ARG A 112 -7.37 3.19 -15.41
CA ARG A 112 -7.34 2.41 -16.67
C ARG A 112 -6.15 1.45 -16.78
N VAL A 113 -5.24 1.43 -15.82
CA VAL A 113 -3.96 0.70 -15.93
C VAL A 113 -4.06 -0.75 -15.43
N GLY A 114 -5.02 -1.06 -14.55
CA GLY A 114 -5.10 -2.37 -13.88
C GLY A 114 -4.99 -3.55 -14.84
N SER A 115 -5.76 -3.58 -15.93
CA SER A 115 -5.73 -4.66 -16.94
C SER A 115 -4.50 -4.64 -17.86
N ALA A 116 -3.73 -3.55 -17.90
CA ALA A 116 -2.55 -3.41 -18.74
C ALA A 116 -1.26 -3.89 -18.06
N LEU A 117 -1.31 -4.17 -16.75
CA LEU A 117 -0.17 -4.74 -16.01
C LEU A 117 0.13 -6.16 -16.50
N VAL A 118 1.42 -6.46 -16.66
CA VAL A 118 1.88 -7.80 -17.08
C VAL A 118 1.48 -8.85 -16.04
N LYS A 119 1.65 -8.52 -14.76
CA LYS A 119 1.20 -9.37 -13.65
C LYS A 119 0.28 -8.54 -12.75
N GLN A 120 -0.96 -9.01 -12.61
CA GLN A 120 -1.96 -8.37 -11.76
C GLN A 120 -1.47 -8.26 -10.31
N ILE A 121 -1.88 -7.19 -9.63
CA ILE A 121 -1.45 -6.89 -8.27
C ILE A 121 -2.56 -6.15 -7.53
N ASN A 122 -2.74 -6.41 -6.24
CA ASN A 122 -3.54 -5.55 -5.40
C ASN A 122 -2.84 -4.18 -5.26
N PRO A 123 -3.43 -3.07 -5.72
CA PRO A 123 -2.77 -1.77 -5.68
C PRO A 123 -2.73 -1.15 -4.27
N ARG A 124 -3.58 -1.61 -3.35
CA ARG A 124 -3.67 -1.06 -1.99
C ARG A 124 -2.38 -1.37 -1.24
N LEU A 125 -1.83 -0.34 -0.59
CA LEU A 125 -0.64 -0.42 0.22
C LEU A 125 -0.82 0.46 1.45
N ASP A 126 -0.72 -0.12 2.64
CA ASP A 126 -0.54 0.60 3.90
C ASP A 126 0.96 0.73 4.18
N GLY A 127 1.49 1.93 4.01
CA GLY A 127 2.92 2.17 4.11
C GLY A 127 3.25 3.63 4.28
N CYS A 128 4.48 3.86 4.72
CA CYS A 128 5.02 5.18 4.96
C CYS A 128 6.22 5.43 4.07
N ILE A 129 6.23 6.62 3.46
CA ILE A 129 7.29 7.10 2.58
C ILE A 129 7.82 8.42 3.14
N ARG A 130 9.14 8.60 3.17
CA ARG A 130 9.79 9.87 3.51
C ARG A 130 11.08 10.06 2.71
N ALA A 131 11.76 11.19 2.91
CA ALA A 131 13.02 11.51 2.24
C ALA A 131 12.90 11.38 0.71
N TRP A 132 11.77 11.83 0.16
CA TRP A 132 11.45 11.68 -1.25
C TRP A 132 12.41 12.47 -2.13
N ASN A 133 12.96 11.82 -3.14
CA ASN A 133 13.71 12.44 -4.21
C ASN A 133 13.36 11.77 -5.54
N LEU A 134 12.43 12.39 -6.26
CA LEU A 134 12.02 11.95 -7.59
C LEU A 134 12.65 12.87 -8.62
N MET A 135 13.33 12.31 -9.61
CA MET A 135 13.90 13.05 -10.74
C MET A 135 14.85 14.20 -10.32
N ASN A 136 15.55 14.07 -9.19
CA ASN A 136 16.38 15.12 -8.59
C ASN A 136 15.61 16.41 -8.23
N GLN A 137 14.31 16.30 -8.00
CA GLN A 137 13.45 17.42 -7.58
C GLN A 137 13.12 17.39 -6.07
N GLY A 138 13.75 16.48 -5.32
CA GLY A 138 13.44 16.29 -3.91
C GLY A 138 11.96 15.96 -3.70
N HIS A 139 11.36 16.63 -2.72
CA HIS A 139 9.95 16.48 -2.33
C HIS A 139 8.98 17.41 -3.08
N SER A 140 9.43 18.00 -4.19
CA SER A 140 8.55 18.78 -5.07
C SER A 140 7.37 17.92 -5.57
N GLY A 141 6.15 18.47 -5.52
CA GLY A 141 4.92 17.78 -5.95
C GLY A 141 4.21 16.94 -4.88
N VAL A 142 4.87 16.56 -3.77
CA VAL A 142 4.23 15.85 -2.65
C VAL A 142 4.07 16.70 -1.38
N ASN A 143 4.88 17.75 -1.23
CA ASN A 143 4.88 18.60 -0.04
C ASN A 143 3.51 19.21 0.28
N GLU A 144 2.86 19.82 -0.71
CA GLU A 144 1.55 20.46 -0.53
C GLU A 144 0.50 19.42 -0.08
N VAL A 145 0.49 18.25 -0.72
CA VAL A 145 -0.43 17.15 -0.38
C VAL A 145 -0.25 16.68 1.05
N ILE A 146 1.00 16.56 1.52
CA ILE A 146 1.33 16.15 2.88
C ILE A 146 0.87 17.23 3.87
N GLN A 147 1.21 18.50 3.62
CA GLN A 147 0.87 19.62 4.51
C GLN A 147 -0.65 19.83 4.65
N GLU A 148 -1.40 19.64 3.57
CA GLU A 148 -2.85 19.87 3.58
C GLU A 148 -3.65 18.69 4.16
N LYS A 149 -3.11 17.46 4.13
CA LYS A 149 -3.85 16.24 4.49
C LYS A 149 -3.21 15.52 5.66
N GLN A 150 -3.71 15.78 6.87
CA GLN A 150 -3.30 15.05 8.07
C GLN A 150 -3.46 13.53 7.96
N SER A 151 -4.44 13.04 7.19
CA SER A 151 -4.60 11.59 6.91
C SER A 151 -3.47 10.98 6.08
N LYS A 152 -2.53 11.79 5.59
CA LYS A 152 -1.30 11.35 4.90
C LYS A 152 -0.07 11.39 5.81
N HIS A 153 -0.22 11.79 7.07
CA HIS A 153 0.86 11.74 8.04
C HIS A 153 1.01 10.34 8.62
N CYS A 154 2.26 9.89 8.67
CA CYS A 154 2.62 8.65 9.33
C CYS A 154 2.78 8.84 10.83
N LEU A 155 2.32 7.86 11.61
CA LEU A 155 2.64 7.76 13.03
C LEU A 155 4.14 7.56 13.21
N VAL A 156 4.73 8.05 14.30
CA VAL A 156 6.18 7.89 14.54
C VAL A 156 6.54 6.41 14.73
N ALA A 157 5.80 5.74 15.61
CA ALA A 157 5.90 4.30 15.86
C ALA A 157 4.68 3.57 15.28
N VAL A 158 4.91 2.40 14.69
CA VAL A 158 3.87 1.57 14.06
C VAL A 158 4.10 0.10 14.38
N GLU A 159 3.01 -0.63 14.56
CA GLU A 159 2.99 -2.08 14.78
C GLU A 159 1.94 -2.73 13.87
N ARG A 160 1.99 -4.06 13.71
CA ARG A 160 0.98 -4.79 12.95
C ARG A 160 -0.37 -4.69 13.67
N GLY A 161 -1.37 -4.15 12.99
CA GLY A 161 -2.72 -4.06 13.52
C GLY A 161 -3.54 -3.00 12.79
N SER A 162 -4.72 -2.71 13.32
CA SER A 162 -5.57 -1.62 12.87
C SER A 162 -5.84 -0.69 14.05
N PHE A 163 -5.62 0.60 13.85
CA PHE A 163 -5.82 1.61 14.89
C PHE A 163 -7.22 2.21 14.78
N TYR A 164 -7.98 2.15 15.88
CA TYR A 164 -9.30 2.74 15.99
C TYR A 164 -9.24 3.91 16.98
N PRO A 165 -9.43 5.17 16.54
CA PRO A 165 -9.31 6.34 17.41
C PRO A 165 -10.53 6.56 18.32
N GLY A 166 -11.52 5.65 18.31
CA GLY A 166 -12.76 5.75 19.09
C GLY A 166 -13.88 6.57 18.42
N THR A 167 -13.63 7.19 17.27
CA THR A 167 -14.60 8.05 16.56
C THR A 167 -15.27 7.38 15.35
N GLY A 168 -15.27 6.04 15.28
CA GLY A 168 -15.89 5.32 14.17
C GLY A 168 -15.73 3.81 14.27
N MET A 169 -16.07 3.12 13.17
CA MET A 169 -16.04 1.67 13.05
C MET A 169 -15.58 1.25 11.65
N ALA A 170 -15.01 0.06 11.53
CA ALA A 170 -14.81 -0.59 10.24
C ALA A 170 -16.01 -1.50 9.96
N ALA A 171 -16.67 -1.27 8.82
CA ALA A 171 -17.80 -2.07 8.38
C ALA A 171 -17.39 -2.93 7.18
N PHE A 172 -17.67 -4.23 7.26
CA PHE A 172 -17.39 -5.19 6.19
C PHE A 172 -18.71 -5.82 5.75
N GLN A 173 -19.00 -5.77 4.45
CA GLN A 173 -20.16 -6.44 3.89
C GLN A 173 -19.81 -7.91 3.66
N ILE A 174 -20.32 -8.78 4.54
CA ILE A 174 -20.12 -10.23 4.47
C ILE A 174 -21.48 -10.87 4.28
N ASN A 175 -21.64 -11.69 3.25
CA ASN A 175 -22.84 -12.49 3.06
C ASN A 175 -22.67 -13.82 3.83
N TYR A 176 -23.36 -13.95 4.96
CA TYR A 176 -23.39 -15.16 5.78
C TYR A 176 -24.71 -15.95 5.63
N ASN A 177 -25.55 -15.60 4.63
CA ASN A 177 -26.72 -16.39 4.30
C ASN A 177 -26.28 -17.63 3.53
N ASN A 178 -26.08 -18.74 4.23
CA ASN A 178 -25.82 -20.03 3.59
C ASN A 178 -27.15 -20.64 3.14
N LEU A 179 -27.38 -20.69 1.84
CA LEU A 179 -28.58 -21.29 1.24
C LEU A 179 -28.42 -22.80 0.98
N ASP A 180 -27.19 -23.34 1.09
CA ASP A 180 -26.84 -24.68 0.59
C ASP A 180 -26.71 -25.76 1.68
N SER A 181 -26.72 -25.40 2.96
CA SER A 181 -26.67 -26.37 4.06
C SER A 181 -27.73 -26.10 5.12
N ALA A 182 -28.54 -27.12 5.43
CA ALA A 182 -29.49 -27.14 6.55
C ALA A 182 -28.81 -27.22 7.94
N GLU A 183 -27.50 -26.92 8.01
CA GLU A 183 -26.74 -26.90 9.26
C GLU A 183 -26.73 -25.50 9.86
N ASP A 184 -26.73 -25.44 11.20
CA ASP A 184 -26.55 -24.21 11.95
C ASP A 184 -25.22 -23.55 11.56
N TRP A 185 -25.25 -22.23 11.36
CA TRP A 185 -24.03 -21.47 11.05
C TRP A 185 -23.16 -21.34 12.31
N LEU A 186 -21.84 -21.46 12.15
CA LEU A 186 -20.87 -21.30 13.23
C LEU A 186 -19.95 -20.11 12.93
N ILE A 187 -19.78 -19.19 13.88
CA ILE A 187 -18.84 -18.07 13.78
C ILE A 187 -17.78 -18.21 14.87
N ASN A 188 -16.52 -18.30 14.43
CA ASN A 188 -15.36 -18.27 15.30
C ASN A 188 -14.67 -16.91 15.18
N VAL A 189 -14.75 -16.11 16.25
CA VAL A 189 -14.08 -14.80 16.33
C VAL A 189 -12.85 -14.93 17.20
N THR A 190 -11.68 -14.61 16.64
CA THR A 190 -10.41 -14.51 17.40
C THR A 190 -9.87 -13.10 17.23
N LEU A 191 -9.72 -12.38 18.34
CA LEU A 191 -9.29 -10.98 18.38
C LEU A 191 -8.08 -10.86 19.32
N THR A 192 -7.07 -10.13 18.89
CA THR A 192 -5.97 -9.65 19.76
C THR A 192 -6.07 -8.15 19.82
N ILE A 193 -6.37 -7.60 21.01
CA ILE A 193 -6.62 -6.17 21.20
C ILE A 193 -5.64 -5.56 22.20
N ARG A 194 -5.33 -4.28 22.01
CA ARG A 194 -4.61 -3.44 22.96
C ARG A 194 -5.46 -2.19 23.23
N PRO A 195 -6.44 -2.27 24.14
CA PRO A 195 -7.37 -1.17 24.37
C PRO A 195 -6.67 -0.02 25.13
N SER A 196 -7.01 1.22 24.77
CA SER A 196 -6.61 2.44 25.49
C SER A 196 -7.70 2.95 26.44
N THR A 197 -8.92 2.44 26.29
CA THR A 197 -10.09 2.73 27.12
C THR A 197 -10.61 1.42 27.71
N ASP A 198 -11.37 1.53 28.79
CA ASP A 198 -11.93 0.38 29.52
C ASP A 198 -13.24 -0.16 28.92
N THR A 199 -13.91 0.65 28.11
CA THR A 199 -15.22 0.34 27.52
C THR A 199 -15.25 0.60 26.02
N GLY A 200 -15.82 -0.34 25.25
CA GLY A 200 -15.99 -0.19 23.80
C GLY A 200 -16.50 -1.46 23.10
N VAL A 201 -17.19 -1.28 21.98
CA VAL A 201 -17.60 -2.40 21.10
C VAL A 201 -16.40 -2.84 20.28
N MET A 202 -16.09 -4.14 20.31
CA MET A 202 -15.00 -4.76 19.55
C MET A 202 -15.47 -5.34 18.22
N PHE A 203 -16.64 -5.96 18.21
CA PHE A 203 -17.19 -6.65 17.05
C PHE A 203 -18.72 -6.66 17.12
N ALA A 204 -19.38 -6.49 15.97
CA ALA A 204 -20.82 -6.61 15.85
C ALA A 204 -21.18 -7.24 14.51
N LEU A 205 -22.09 -8.21 14.53
CA LEU A 205 -22.80 -8.68 13.35
C LEU A 205 -24.07 -7.87 13.24
N VAL A 206 -24.30 -7.30 12.07
CA VAL A 206 -25.47 -6.48 11.80
C VAL A 206 -26.25 -7.11 10.64
N SER A 207 -27.52 -7.40 10.88
CA SER A 207 -28.45 -7.96 9.90
C SER A 207 -29.63 -6.99 9.76
N ASN A 208 -29.69 -6.28 8.62
CA ASN A 208 -30.61 -5.16 8.42
C ASN A 208 -30.47 -4.13 9.56
N GLU A 209 -31.49 -4.00 10.41
CA GLU A 209 -31.54 -3.08 11.56
C GLU A 209 -31.33 -3.79 12.91
N THR A 210 -30.92 -5.06 12.89
CA THR A 210 -30.70 -5.87 14.09
C THR A 210 -29.23 -6.18 14.28
N VAL A 211 -28.82 -6.38 15.54
CA VAL A 211 -27.46 -6.79 15.90
C VAL A 211 -27.52 -8.17 16.55
N PRO A 212 -27.51 -9.27 15.77
CA PRO A 212 -27.64 -10.63 16.32
C PRO A 212 -26.51 -11.03 17.27
N LEU A 213 -25.32 -10.42 17.12
CA LEU A 213 -24.17 -10.69 17.97
C LEU A 213 -23.36 -9.41 18.14
N ALA A 214 -23.03 -9.07 19.38
CA ALA A 214 -22.07 -8.02 19.70
C ALA A 214 -21.11 -8.52 20.78
N LEU A 215 -19.85 -8.12 20.65
CA LEU A 215 -18.79 -8.34 21.62
C LEU A 215 -18.24 -6.98 22.03
N SER A 216 -18.27 -6.69 23.33
CA SER A 216 -17.75 -5.45 23.90
C SER A 216 -16.82 -5.75 25.09
N ILE A 217 -15.92 -4.80 25.37
CA ILE A 217 -15.22 -4.70 26.63
C ILE A 217 -15.93 -3.63 27.47
N MET A 218 -16.03 -3.84 28.78
CA MET A 218 -16.68 -2.90 29.70
C MET A 218 -15.93 -2.90 31.02
N ASP A 219 -15.78 -1.71 31.62
CA ASP A 219 -15.24 -1.61 32.97
C ASP A 219 -16.22 -2.22 33.98
N SER A 220 -15.72 -3.17 34.78
CA SER A 220 -16.48 -3.78 35.88
C SER A 220 -16.81 -2.79 37.01
N ASN A 221 -16.11 -1.65 37.08
CA ASN A 221 -16.36 -0.60 38.07
C ASN A 221 -17.30 0.52 37.57
N SER A 222 -17.74 0.46 36.31
CA SER A 222 -18.77 1.38 35.82
C SER A 222 -20.13 0.99 36.41
N SER A 223 -20.74 1.88 37.18
CA SER A 223 -21.98 1.66 37.93
C SER A 223 -23.25 1.53 37.08
N ASP A 224 -23.13 1.24 35.78
CA ASP A 224 -24.25 1.01 34.85
C ASP A 224 -24.35 -0.48 34.47
N SER A 225 -24.18 -1.36 35.44
CA SER A 225 -24.61 -2.75 35.32
C SER A 225 -26.12 -2.85 35.54
N GLN A 226 -26.88 -2.61 34.46
CA GLN A 226 -28.29 -2.99 34.15
C GLN A 226 -28.74 -1.96 33.10
N VAL A 227 -28.86 -2.30 31.81
CA VAL A 227 -30.02 -2.98 31.22
C VAL A 227 -29.57 -3.69 29.94
N ILE A 228 -29.78 -5.01 29.87
CA ILE A 228 -29.98 -5.77 28.62
C ILE A 228 -31.44 -6.21 28.64
#